data_AF-A0A969UNQ6-F1
#
_entry.id   AF-A0A969UNQ6-F1
#
_cell.length_a   1.000
_cell.length_b   1.000
_cell.length_c   1.000
_cell.angle_alpha   90.00
_cell.angle_beta   90.00
_cell.angle_gamma   90.00
#
_symmetry.space_group_name_H-M   'P 1'
#
loop_
_entity.id
_entity.type
_entity.pdbx_description
1 polymer ?
#
loop_
_entity_poly.entity_id
_entity_poly.type
_entity_poly.pdbx_seq_one_letter_code
_entity_poly.pdbx_strand_id
1 'polypeptide(L)'
;MRKLRFTLPLALSLLSLAVANPVMAQEEQVRMVTVTGIGKESVPTTLAQVQLGVEVQGETAEEVQQEAAQRSASVVELLRSRGVSNLQTTGIYLSPSYDYSSGTQQLIGYIATNSVSFRVPTEQAGTIMDEAVQAGATRIDGVSFIADDSAIASAQQQAIREATQDAQAQADAALSALGLSRDQVVGIQVNGAYYAPPIPYGREVLATTADTSTPTPVVGGEQEIQASVTLQISF
;
A
#
# COMPACT_ATOMS: atom_id res chain seq x y z
N MET A 1 -44.00 71.58 -72.55
CA MET A 1 -42.72 71.24 -71.88
C MET A 1 -42.56 69.71 -72.00
N ARG A 2 -41.94 69.06 -73.01
CA ARG A 2 -40.56 69.09 -73.56
C ARG A 2 -39.53 69.08 -72.41
N LYS A 3 -38.70 68.05 -72.15
CA LYS A 3 -37.98 67.13 -73.05
C LYS A 3 -37.71 65.72 -72.47
N LEU A 4 -37.51 64.80 -73.41
CA LEU A 4 -37.02 63.42 -73.38
C LEU A 4 -35.47 63.35 -73.35
N ARG A 5 -34.85 62.35 -72.69
CA ARG A 5 -33.86 61.36 -73.23
C ARG A 5 -32.93 60.68 -72.19
N PHE A 6 -32.83 59.33 -72.30
CA PHE A 6 -31.64 58.43 -72.27
C PHE A 6 -30.81 58.34 -70.96
N THR A 7 -30.30 57.21 -70.42
CA THR A 7 -30.06 55.81 -70.85
C THR A 7 -29.59 54.98 -69.64
N LEU A 8 -29.83 53.66 -69.62
CA LEU A 8 -29.23 52.63 -68.75
C LEU A 8 -27.75 52.36 -69.18
N PRO A 9 -26.81 51.89 -68.32
CA PRO A 9 -26.68 50.43 -68.05
C PRO A 9 -26.11 50.00 -66.66
N LEU A 10 -26.52 48.80 -66.24
CA LEU A 10 -25.72 47.68 -65.69
C LEU A 10 -24.52 47.97 -64.73
N ALA A 11 -24.64 47.58 -63.46
CA ALA A 11 -23.49 47.29 -62.61
C ALA A 11 -23.77 46.08 -61.68
N LEU A 12 -22.88 45.11 -61.79
CA LEU A 12 -22.80 43.80 -61.16
C LEU A 12 -22.57 43.93 -59.64
N SER A 13 -23.53 43.56 -58.79
CA SER A 13 -23.33 43.54 -57.33
C SER A 13 -22.62 42.24 -56.91
N LEU A 14 -21.33 42.35 -56.59
CA LEU A 14 -20.53 41.30 -55.98
C LEU A 14 -21.14 40.83 -54.66
N LEU A 15 -21.39 39.52 -54.57
CA LEU A 15 -21.70 38.81 -53.33
C LEU A 15 -20.41 38.68 -52.50
N SER A 16 -20.24 39.50 -51.47
CA SER A 16 -19.14 39.32 -50.50
C SER A 16 -19.41 38.10 -49.63
N LEU A 17 -18.70 37.00 -49.88
CA LEU A 17 -18.53 35.93 -48.91
C LEU A 17 -17.68 36.48 -47.76
N ALA A 18 -18.31 36.73 -46.60
CA ALA A 18 -17.59 36.94 -45.36
C ALA A 18 -16.92 35.61 -44.97
N VAL A 19 -15.60 35.52 -45.19
CA VAL A 19 -14.78 34.43 -44.66
C VAL A 19 -14.68 34.67 -43.15
N ALA A 20 -15.44 33.91 -42.36
CA ALA A 20 -15.25 33.88 -40.92
C ALA A 20 -13.88 33.23 -40.63
N ASN A 21 -12.90 34.05 -40.23
CA ASN A 21 -11.63 33.52 -39.73
C ASN A 21 -11.91 32.71 -38.45
N PRO A 22 -11.34 31.49 -38.30
CA PRO A 22 -11.41 30.80 -37.03
C PRO A 22 -10.66 31.63 -35.98
N VAL A 23 -11.36 32.04 -34.93
CA VAL A 23 -10.71 32.57 -33.72
C VAL A 23 -9.88 31.41 -33.16
N MET A 24 -8.57 31.47 -33.34
CA MET A 24 -7.67 30.62 -32.55
C MET A 24 -7.80 31.11 -31.11
N ALA A 25 -8.35 30.27 -30.24
CA ALA A 25 -8.31 30.51 -28.80
C ALA A 25 -6.85 30.62 -28.39
N GLN A 26 -6.41 31.82 -28.03
CA GLN A 26 -5.08 32.04 -27.49
C GLN A 26 -5.10 31.52 -26.05
N GLU A 27 -4.48 30.37 -25.80
CA GLU A 27 -4.24 29.90 -24.44
C GLU A 27 -3.46 30.99 -23.70
N GLU A 28 -4.11 31.61 -22.72
CA GLU A 28 -3.48 32.60 -21.85
C GLU A 28 -2.34 31.90 -21.10
N GLN A 29 -1.10 32.27 -21.40
CA GLN A 29 0.07 31.65 -20.78
C GLN A 29 0.15 32.10 -19.31
N VAL A 30 -0.52 31.36 -18.42
CA VAL A 30 -0.55 31.61 -16.98
C VAL A 30 0.87 31.46 -16.43
N ARG A 31 1.38 32.51 -15.80
CA ARG A 31 2.65 32.46 -15.06
C ARG A 31 2.40 31.70 -13.77
N MET A 32 3.19 30.66 -13.51
CA MET A 32 2.98 29.81 -12.34
C MET A 32 4.29 29.28 -11.78
N VAL A 33 4.31 29.05 -10.47
CA VAL A 33 5.36 28.34 -9.77
C VAL A 33 4.87 26.92 -9.49
N THR A 34 5.75 25.94 -9.72
CA THR A 34 5.48 24.54 -9.37
C THR A 34 6.40 24.16 -8.22
N VAL A 35 5.81 23.71 -7.12
CA VAL A 35 6.52 23.32 -5.89
C VAL A 35 6.04 21.96 -5.43
N THR A 36 6.92 21.20 -4.78
CA THR A 36 6.58 19.89 -4.23
C THR A 36 6.93 19.84 -2.76
N GLY A 37 5.91 19.74 -1.93
CA GLY A 37 6.06 19.61 -0.50
C GLY A 37 6.03 18.15 -0.05
N ILE A 38 6.61 17.91 1.12
CA ILE A 38 6.72 16.59 1.76
C ILE A 38 6.15 16.69 3.17
N GLY A 39 5.31 15.73 3.55
CA GLY A 39 4.79 15.58 4.92
C GLY A 39 5.03 14.18 5.44
N LYS A 40 5.21 14.05 6.75
CA LYS A 40 5.65 12.82 7.41
C LYS A 40 4.99 12.69 8.77
N GLU A 41 4.36 11.55 9.02
CA GLU A 41 3.76 11.24 10.31
C GLU A 41 4.21 9.85 10.78
N SER A 42 4.66 9.74 12.02
CA SER A 42 5.02 8.47 12.65
C SER A 42 3.88 7.96 13.52
N VAL A 43 3.53 6.67 13.36
CA VAL A 43 2.51 6.01 14.18
C VAL A 43 3.05 4.73 14.84
N PRO A 44 2.61 4.41 16.07
CA PRO A 44 3.05 3.19 16.75
C PRO A 44 2.52 1.94 16.05
N THR A 45 3.34 0.90 15.95
CA THR A 45 2.93 -0.41 15.41
C THR A 45 2.35 -1.30 16.51
N THR A 46 1.06 -1.10 16.77
CA THR A 46 0.31 -1.78 17.83
C THR A 46 -0.19 -3.17 17.46
N LEU A 47 -0.03 -3.59 16.21
CA LEU A 47 -0.41 -4.92 15.74
C LEU A 47 0.81 -5.71 15.28
N ALA A 48 0.83 -6.99 15.62
CA ALA A 48 1.71 -7.98 15.03
C ALA A 48 0.97 -8.71 13.89
N GLN A 49 1.54 -8.68 12.68
CA GLN A 49 1.17 -9.56 11.60
C GLN A 49 2.03 -10.83 11.68
N VAL A 50 1.37 -11.95 11.96
CA VAL A 50 2.02 -13.25 12.17
C VAL A 50 1.76 -14.15 10.97
N GLN A 51 2.77 -14.91 10.58
CA GLN A 51 2.70 -15.98 9.59
C GLN A 51 3.05 -17.30 10.28
N LEU A 52 2.11 -18.24 10.30
CA LEU A 52 2.28 -19.57 10.90
C LEU A 52 2.12 -20.66 9.84
N GLY A 53 2.75 -21.81 10.09
CA GLY A 53 2.64 -23.00 9.26
C GLY A 53 2.38 -24.26 10.09
N VAL A 54 1.50 -25.11 9.56
CA VAL A 54 1.39 -26.52 9.93
C VAL A 54 2.14 -27.31 8.87
N GLU A 55 3.24 -27.93 9.27
CA GLU A 55 4.01 -28.86 8.46
C GLU A 55 3.91 -30.27 9.05
N VAL A 56 3.57 -31.23 8.19
CA VAL A 56 3.44 -32.65 8.53
C VAL A 56 4.24 -33.46 7.51
N GLN A 57 4.87 -34.53 7.98
CA GLN A 57 5.64 -35.46 7.15
C GLN A 57 5.18 -36.89 7.41
N GLY A 58 5.21 -37.75 6.40
CA GLY A 58 4.73 -39.12 6.52
C GLY A 58 4.95 -39.93 5.24
N GLU A 59 4.55 -41.21 5.26
CA GLU A 59 4.89 -42.16 4.20
C GLU A 59 4.04 -41.97 2.94
N THR A 60 2.75 -41.64 3.10
CA THR A 60 1.80 -41.49 2.00
C THR A 60 1.26 -40.08 1.88
N ALA A 61 1.01 -39.65 0.64
CA ALA A 61 0.44 -38.34 0.34
C ALA A 61 -0.93 -38.12 1.01
N GLU A 62 -1.77 -39.15 1.06
CA GLU A 62 -3.13 -39.07 1.63
C GLU A 62 -3.11 -38.86 3.14
N GLU A 63 -2.31 -39.67 3.87
CA GLU A 63 -2.13 -39.55 5.32
C GLU A 63 -1.62 -38.16 5.70
N VAL A 64 -0.54 -37.72 5.03
CA VAL A 64 0.12 -36.44 5.30
C VAL A 64 -0.83 -35.26 5.04
N GLN A 65 -1.61 -35.33 3.96
CA GLN A 65 -2.60 -34.31 3.65
C GLN A 65 -3.76 -34.27 4.65
N GLN A 66 -4.28 -35.43 5.07
CA GLN A 66 -5.38 -35.50 6.05
C GLN A 66 -4.92 -34.97 7.41
N GLU A 67 -3.75 -35.37 7.88
CA GLU A 67 -3.23 -34.92 9.16
C GLU A 67 -2.92 -33.42 9.14
N ALA A 68 -2.30 -32.91 8.06
CA ALA A 68 -2.08 -31.47 7.91
C ALA A 68 -3.41 -30.70 7.91
N ALA A 69 -4.44 -31.19 7.23
CA ALA A 69 -5.76 -30.55 7.22
C ALA A 69 -6.41 -30.54 8.62
N GLN A 70 -6.31 -31.64 9.38
CA GLN A 70 -6.88 -31.73 10.72
C GLN A 70 -6.17 -30.78 11.70
N ARG A 71 -4.83 -30.78 11.73
CA ARG A 71 -4.05 -29.85 12.57
C ARG A 71 -4.30 -28.39 12.18
N SER A 72 -4.37 -28.10 10.88
CA SER A 72 -4.67 -26.74 10.40
C SER A 72 -6.06 -26.27 10.81
N ALA A 73 -7.07 -27.15 10.80
CA ALA A 73 -8.41 -26.82 11.25
C ALA A 73 -8.42 -26.43 12.74
N SER A 74 -7.71 -27.18 13.59
CA SER A 74 -7.55 -26.85 15.02
C SER A 74 -6.90 -25.49 15.24
N VAL A 75 -5.83 -25.19 14.49
CA VAL A 75 -5.15 -23.89 14.56
C VAL A 75 -6.07 -22.76 14.12
N VAL A 76 -6.78 -22.90 13.00
CA VAL A 76 -7.70 -21.88 12.50
C VAL A 76 -8.85 -21.63 13.48
N GLU A 77 -9.40 -22.67 14.09
CA GLU A 77 -10.47 -22.54 15.07
C GLU A 77 -10.01 -21.83 16.34
N LEU A 78 -8.82 -22.19 16.86
CA LEU A 78 -8.19 -21.46 17.96
C LEU A 78 -8.05 -19.97 17.60
N LEU A 79 -7.45 -19.65 16.45
CA LEU A 79 -7.22 -18.26 16.04
C LEU A 79 -8.53 -17.47 15.93
N ARG A 80 -9.60 -18.08 15.39
CA ARG A 80 -10.94 -17.46 15.40
C ARG A 80 -11.47 -17.21 16.80
N SER A 81 -11.30 -18.19 17.70
CA SER A 81 -11.75 -18.05 19.11
C SER A 81 -11.01 -16.95 19.86
N ARG A 82 -9.78 -16.61 19.45
CA ARG A 82 -9.00 -15.49 19.98
C ARG A 82 -9.33 -14.15 19.34
N GLY A 83 -10.26 -14.12 18.38
CA GLY A 83 -10.71 -12.87 17.76
C GLY A 83 -9.61 -12.19 16.92
N VAL A 84 -8.68 -12.96 16.36
CA VAL A 84 -7.65 -12.38 15.48
C VAL A 84 -8.29 -11.76 14.23
N SER A 85 -7.67 -10.69 13.72
CA SER A 85 -8.14 -10.01 12.52
C SER A 85 -7.36 -10.47 11.29
N ASN A 86 -7.92 -10.24 10.10
CA ASN A 86 -7.26 -10.55 8.81
C ASN A 86 -6.72 -11.99 8.69
N LEU A 87 -7.43 -12.95 9.31
CA LEU A 87 -7.09 -14.37 9.24
C LEU A 87 -7.32 -14.90 7.82
N GLN A 88 -6.24 -15.37 7.20
CA GLN A 88 -6.25 -15.89 5.83
C GLN A 88 -5.29 -17.06 5.69
N THR A 89 -5.65 -18.04 4.86
CA THR A 89 -4.70 -19.06 4.38
C THR A 89 -3.86 -18.45 3.27
N THR A 90 -2.54 -18.55 3.40
CA THR A 90 -1.57 -17.97 2.46
C THR A 90 -0.91 -19.00 1.56
N GLY A 91 -1.02 -20.28 1.88
CA GLY A 91 -0.47 -21.35 1.05
C GLY A 91 -0.87 -22.73 1.53
N ILE A 92 -1.05 -23.64 0.59
CA ILE A 92 -1.23 -25.07 0.84
C ILE A 92 -0.34 -25.80 -0.16
N TYR A 93 0.55 -26.64 0.34
CA TYR A 93 1.55 -27.35 -0.45
C TYR A 93 1.60 -28.81 0.00
N LEU A 94 1.80 -29.70 -0.95
CA LEU A 94 2.09 -31.11 -0.73
C LEU A 94 3.17 -31.52 -1.72
N SER A 95 4.31 -31.98 -1.23
CA SER A 95 5.42 -32.40 -2.09
C SER A 95 6.00 -33.73 -1.63
N PRO A 96 6.46 -34.58 -2.56
CA PRO A 96 7.26 -35.74 -2.21
C PRO A 96 8.59 -35.32 -1.58
N SER A 97 9.08 -36.14 -0.66
CA SER A 97 10.40 -36.03 -0.04
C SER A 97 11.29 -37.13 -0.60
N TYR A 98 12.49 -36.77 -1.05
CA TYR A 98 13.44 -37.69 -1.67
C TYR A 98 14.76 -37.70 -0.90
N ASP A 99 15.35 -38.90 -0.75
CA ASP A 99 16.75 -39.08 -0.37
C ASP A 99 17.61 -39.24 -1.63
N TYR A 100 18.79 -38.63 -1.61
CA TYR A 100 19.81 -38.67 -2.66
C TYR A 100 21.16 -39.21 -2.15
N SER A 101 21.24 -39.64 -0.89
CA SER A 101 22.48 -40.10 -0.23
C SER A 101 23.17 -41.27 -0.95
N SER A 102 22.41 -42.13 -1.62
CA SER A 102 22.89 -43.27 -2.39
C SER A 102 23.29 -42.96 -3.84
N GLY A 103 23.21 -41.68 -4.27
CA GLY A 103 23.42 -41.29 -5.67
C GLY A 103 22.24 -41.60 -6.60
N THR A 104 21.15 -42.16 -6.08
CA THR A 104 19.88 -42.38 -6.79
C THR A 104 18.75 -41.65 -6.07
N GLN A 105 17.77 -41.13 -6.81
CA GLN A 105 16.58 -40.53 -6.23
C GLN A 105 15.66 -41.61 -5.61
N GLN A 106 15.56 -41.64 -4.29
CA GLN A 106 14.67 -42.56 -3.57
C GLN A 106 13.57 -41.77 -2.88
N LEU A 107 12.30 -42.10 -3.17
CA LEU A 107 11.16 -41.53 -2.44
C LEU A 107 11.19 -42.03 -1.00
N ILE A 108 11.20 -41.12 -0.03
CA ILE A 108 11.21 -41.43 1.41
C ILE A 108 9.94 -40.96 2.13
N GLY A 109 9.05 -40.24 1.46
CA GLY A 109 7.75 -39.85 2.01
C GLY A 109 7.19 -38.61 1.32
N TYR A 110 6.32 -37.90 2.04
CA TYR A 110 5.67 -36.67 1.61
C TYR A 110 5.69 -35.64 2.73
N ILE A 111 5.64 -34.37 2.35
CA ILE A 111 5.55 -33.22 3.24
C ILE A 111 4.35 -32.40 2.81
N ALA A 112 3.43 -32.13 3.72
CA ALA A 112 2.37 -31.14 3.53
C ALA A 112 2.63 -29.92 4.39
N THR A 113 2.35 -28.74 3.83
CA THR A 113 2.40 -27.47 4.53
C THR A 113 1.11 -26.71 4.31
N ASN A 114 0.51 -26.19 5.39
CA ASN A 114 -0.57 -25.22 5.33
C ASN A 114 -0.15 -23.99 6.12
N SER A 115 -0.11 -22.83 5.47
CA SER A 115 0.30 -21.58 6.09
C SER A 115 -0.87 -20.62 6.19
N VAL A 116 -0.94 -19.91 7.32
CA VAL A 116 -1.93 -18.87 7.59
C VAL A 116 -1.24 -17.57 8.00
N SER A 117 -1.88 -16.44 7.72
CA SER A 117 -1.50 -15.12 8.22
C SER A 117 -2.67 -14.48 8.95
N PHE A 118 -2.37 -13.74 10.01
CA PHE A 118 -3.36 -13.02 10.81
C PHE A 118 -2.70 -11.82 11.52
N ARG A 119 -3.52 -10.91 12.04
CA ARG A 119 -3.09 -9.76 12.86
C ARG A 119 -3.68 -9.81 14.25
N VAL A 120 -2.87 -9.51 15.25
CA VAL A 120 -3.25 -9.44 16.67
C VAL A 120 -2.58 -8.25 17.35
N PRO A 121 -3.11 -7.76 18.49
CA PRO A 121 -2.40 -6.77 19.29
C PRO A 121 -1.02 -7.29 19.70
N THR A 122 0.01 -6.46 19.54
CA THR A 122 1.42 -6.84 19.78
C THR A 122 1.60 -7.50 21.16
N GLU A 123 0.91 -7.02 22.19
CA GLU A 123 0.96 -7.56 23.54
C GLU A 123 0.36 -8.98 23.69
N GLN A 124 -0.46 -9.43 22.74
CA GLN A 124 -1.09 -10.76 22.75
C GLN A 124 -0.39 -11.75 21.81
N ALA A 125 0.53 -11.27 20.97
CA ALA A 125 1.15 -12.08 19.93
C ALA A 125 1.90 -13.30 20.47
N GLY A 126 2.70 -13.12 21.52
CA GLY A 126 3.44 -14.23 22.16
C GLY A 126 2.51 -15.35 22.62
N THR A 127 1.51 -15.00 23.44
CA THR A 127 0.52 -15.96 23.96
C THR A 127 -0.23 -16.68 22.84
N ILE A 128 -0.70 -15.97 21.82
CA ILE A 128 -1.46 -16.57 20.71
C ILE A 128 -0.57 -17.50 19.87
N MET A 129 0.70 -17.15 19.65
CA MET A 129 1.65 -18.03 18.97
C MET A 129 1.92 -19.32 19.76
N ASP A 130 2.14 -19.20 21.07
CA ASP A 130 2.38 -20.34 21.95
C ASP A 130 1.18 -21.30 21.98
N GLU A 131 -0.04 -20.76 22.02
CA GLU A 131 -1.28 -21.53 21.93
C GLU A 131 -1.47 -22.16 20.54
N ALA A 132 -1.11 -21.46 19.47
CA ALA A 132 -1.19 -22.01 18.11
C ALA A 132 -0.24 -23.20 17.93
N VAL A 133 0.95 -23.16 18.54
CA VAL A 133 1.86 -24.31 18.59
C VAL A 133 1.24 -25.48 19.34
N GLN A 134 0.59 -25.23 20.49
CA GLN A 134 -0.13 -26.26 21.23
C GLN A 134 -1.31 -26.85 20.43
N ALA A 135 -1.96 -26.05 19.58
CA ALA A 135 -3.06 -26.49 18.73
C ALA A 135 -2.63 -27.22 17.45
N GLY A 136 -1.33 -27.25 17.12
CA GLY A 136 -0.78 -28.04 16.02
C GLY A 136 0.04 -27.27 14.99
N ALA A 137 0.26 -25.96 15.16
CA ALA A 137 1.24 -25.22 14.36
C ALA A 137 2.66 -25.74 14.66
N THR A 138 3.45 -25.97 13.63
CA THR A 138 4.83 -26.48 13.76
C THR A 138 5.87 -25.48 13.28
N ARG A 139 5.42 -24.37 12.68
CA ARG A 139 6.27 -23.32 12.13
C ARG A 139 5.73 -21.94 12.47
N ILE A 140 6.64 -21.05 12.84
CA ILE A 140 6.44 -19.59 12.83
C ILE A 140 7.30 -19.08 11.68
N ASP A 141 6.66 -18.74 10.57
CA ASP A 141 7.33 -18.36 9.33
C ASP A 141 7.80 -16.89 9.36
N GLY A 142 7.14 -16.05 10.16
CA GLY A 142 7.57 -14.68 10.39
C GLY A 142 6.61 -13.87 11.27
N VAL A 143 7.15 -12.82 11.87
CA VAL A 143 6.39 -11.78 12.58
C VAL A 143 6.85 -10.43 12.05
N SER A 144 5.88 -9.59 11.68
CA SER A 144 6.12 -8.19 11.32
C SER A 144 5.15 -7.30 12.09
N PHE A 145 5.47 -6.03 12.22
CA PHE A 145 4.67 -5.08 12.99
C PHE A 145 4.03 -4.06 12.05
N ILE A 146 2.78 -3.75 12.32
CA ILE A 146 2.00 -2.79 11.54
C ILE A 146 1.19 -1.91 12.49
N ALA A 147 1.01 -0.65 12.13
CA ALA A 147 0.07 0.22 12.79
C ALA A 147 -1.38 -0.24 12.51
N ASP A 148 -2.29 0.14 13.39
CA ASP A 148 -3.72 -0.07 13.16
C ASP A 148 -4.20 0.65 11.89
N ASP A 149 -5.13 0.06 11.15
CA ASP A 149 -5.62 0.62 9.87
C ASP A 149 -6.22 2.03 10.07
N SER A 150 -6.85 2.31 11.22
CA SER A 150 -7.37 3.65 11.54
C SER A 150 -6.27 4.66 11.85
N ALA A 151 -5.21 4.23 12.54
CA ALA A 151 -4.03 5.05 12.81
C ALA A 151 -3.30 5.39 11.51
N ILE A 152 -3.15 4.41 10.61
CA ILE A 152 -2.59 4.62 9.27
C ILE A 152 -3.43 5.65 8.51
N ALA A 153 -4.75 5.49 8.45
CA ALA A 153 -5.62 6.41 7.73
C ALA A 153 -5.53 7.85 8.28
N SER A 154 -5.50 8.01 9.60
CA SER A 154 -5.35 9.32 10.25
C SER A 154 -3.99 9.96 9.91
N ALA A 155 -2.91 9.18 9.98
CA ALA A 155 -1.57 9.66 9.69
C ALA A 155 -1.36 9.99 8.20
N GLN A 156 -1.99 9.26 7.29
CA GLN A 156 -2.02 9.62 5.87
C GLN A 156 -2.64 11.00 5.64
N GLN A 157 -3.75 11.31 6.31
CA GLN A 157 -4.38 12.63 6.21
C GLN A 157 -3.50 13.72 6.81
N GLN A 158 -2.81 13.44 7.90
CA GLN A 158 -1.88 14.37 8.53
C GLN A 158 -0.68 14.67 7.63
N ALA A 159 -0.04 13.63 7.08
CA ALA A 159 1.07 13.77 6.13
C ALA A 159 0.67 14.58 4.89
N ILE A 160 -0.55 14.41 4.36
CA ILE A 160 -1.03 15.24 3.22
C ILE A 160 -1.19 16.71 3.62
N ARG A 161 -1.71 17.01 4.82
CA ARG A 161 -1.84 18.38 5.31
C ARG A 161 -0.47 19.05 5.44
N GLU A 162 0.49 18.34 6.01
CA GLU A 162 1.87 18.83 6.18
C GLU A 162 2.55 19.03 4.82
N ALA A 163 2.44 18.07 3.90
CA ALA A 163 2.98 18.19 2.56
C ALA A 163 2.40 19.42 1.82
N THR A 164 1.11 19.70 2.02
CA THR A 164 0.46 20.88 1.42
C THR A 164 1.00 22.18 2.03
N GLN A 165 1.18 22.23 3.35
CA GLN A 165 1.72 23.40 4.05
C GLN A 165 3.19 23.65 3.66
N ASP A 166 3.99 22.58 3.56
CA ASP A 166 5.38 22.65 3.10
C ASP A 166 5.47 23.18 1.66
N ALA A 167 4.64 22.66 0.75
CA ALA A 167 4.55 23.16 -0.63
C ALA A 167 4.20 24.66 -0.67
N GLN A 168 3.22 25.10 0.12
CA GLN A 168 2.85 26.52 0.21
C GLN A 168 4.00 27.38 0.72
N ALA A 169 4.71 26.94 1.77
CA ALA A 169 5.85 27.66 2.33
C ALA A 169 6.99 27.79 1.32
N GLN A 170 7.28 26.72 0.54
CA GLN A 170 8.27 26.75 -0.53
C GLN A 170 7.89 27.76 -1.63
N ALA A 171 6.62 27.81 -2.04
CA ALA A 171 6.15 28.78 -3.04
C ALA A 171 6.26 30.21 -2.53
N ASP A 172 5.84 30.46 -1.29
CA ASP A 172 5.92 31.79 -0.67
C ASP A 172 7.38 32.28 -0.57
N ALA A 173 8.31 31.39 -0.21
CA ALA A 173 9.73 31.69 -0.16
C ALA A 173 10.31 31.98 -1.56
N ALA A 174 9.96 31.18 -2.57
CA ALA A 174 10.45 31.37 -3.93
C ALA A 174 9.93 32.66 -4.57
N LEU A 175 8.64 32.99 -4.40
CA LEU A 175 8.03 34.18 -4.98
C LEU A 175 8.49 35.45 -4.28
N SER A 176 8.55 35.46 -2.94
CA SER A 176 9.00 36.64 -2.18
C SER A 176 10.44 37.01 -2.48
N ALA A 177 11.33 36.02 -2.71
CA ALA A 177 12.71 36.26 -3.15
C ALA A 177 12.81 36.98 -4.50
N LEU A 178 11.77 36.88 -5.34
CA LEU A 178 11.66 37.55 -6.64
C LEU A 178 10.83 38.84 -6.59
N GLY A 179 10.34 39.25 -5.42
CA GLY A 179 9.41 40.37 -5.28
C GLY A 179 8.03 40.11 -5.88
N LEU A 180 7.66 38.84 -6.02
CA LEU A 180 6.37 38.38 -6.53
C LEU A 180 5.47 37.92 -5.38
N SER A 181 4.18 37.81 -5.62
CA SER A 181 3.19 37.33 -4.65
C SER A 181 2.28 36.31 -5.32
N ARG A 182 1.91 35.25 -4.59
CA ARG A 182 0.96 34.25 -5.11
C ARG A 182 -0.43 34.84 -5.29
N ASP A 183 -1.15 34.34 -6.29
CA ASP A 183 -2.57 34.60 -6.51
C ASP A 183 -3.41 33.37 -6.18
N GLN A 184 -3.62 32.47 -7.15
CA GLN A 184 -4.47 31.28 -7.00
C GLN A 184 -3.70 29.97 -7.20
N VAL A 185 -4.11 28.95 -6.45
CA VAL A 185 -3.73 27.55 -6.73
C VAL A 185 -4.49 27.11 -7.97
N VAL A 186 -3.77 26.83 -9.06
CA VAL A 186 -4.34 26.43 -10.36
C VAL A 186 -4.23 24.93 -10.63
N GLY A 187 -3.41 24.22 -9.84
CA GLY A 187 -3.28 22.77 -9.92
C GLY A 187 -2.84 22.18 -8.59
N ILE A 188 -3.43 21.03 -8.23
CA ILE A 188 -3.05 20.24 -7.06
C ILE A 188 -2.89 18.80 -7.51
N GLN A 189 -1.69 18.26 -7.30
CA GLN A 189 -1.42 16.84 -7.45
C GLN A 189 -1.01 16.26 -6.11
N VAL A 190 -1.86 15.41 -5.55
CA VAL A 190 -1.56 14.65 -4.34
C VAL A 190 -0.96 13.32 -4.78
N ASN A 191 0.35 13.18 -4.61
CA ASN A 191 1.01 11.89 -4.75
C ASN A 191 0.84 11.16 -3.41
N GLY A 192 0.14 10.02 -3.45
CA GLY A 192 -0.44 9.35 -2.29
C GLY A 192 0.48 9.18 -1.08
N ALA A 193 -0.13 8.97 0.08
CA ALA A 193 0.57 8.67 1.31
C ALA A 193 0.96 7.19 1.32
N TYR A 194 2.23 6.91 1.03
CA TYR A 194 2.76 5.55 1.00
C TYR A 194 3.42 5.23 2.33
N TYR A 195 3.27 3.98 2.76
CA TYR A 195 4.08 3.41 3.83
C TYR A 195 4.83 2.20 3.26
N ALA A 196 6.05 1.98 3.75
CA ALA A 196 6.77 0.77 3.42
C ALA A 196 6.02 -0.43 4.03
N PRO A 197 5.78 -1.53 3.28
CA PRO A 197 5.18 -2.71 3.85
C PRO A 197 6.02 -3.20 5.04
N PRO A 198 5.40 -3.79 6.08
CA PRO A 198 6.11 -4.31 7.23
C PRO A 198 7.24 -5.23 6.78
N ILE A 199 8.47 -4.91 7.19
CA ILE A 199 9.61 -5.79 6.92
C ILE A 199 9.52 -6.92 7.94
N PRO A 200 9.51 -8.20 7.51
CA PRO A 200 9.61 -9.31 8.44
C PRO A 200 10.91 -9.18 9.23
N TYR A 201 10.82 -9.18 10.56
CA TYR A 201 12.03 -9.33 11.36
C TYR A 201 12.52 -10.76 11.09
N GLY A 202 13.70 -10.87 10.49
CA GLY A 202 14.30 -12.15 10.15
C GLY A 202 14.47 -13.03 11.39
N ARG A 203 14.64 -14.34 11.18
CA ARG A 203 15.01 -15.34 12.20
C ARG A 203 16.34 -14.97 12.85
N GLU A 204 16.36 -13.95 13.71
CA GLU A 204 17.37 -13.85 14.74
C GLU A 204 16.97 -14.91 15.78
N VAL A 205 17.78 -15.96 15.84
CA VAL A 205 17.51 -17.16 16.61
C VAL A 205 17.25 -16.77 18.06
N LEU A 206 15.98 -16.71 18.46
CA LEU A 206 15.52 -16.79 19.86
C LEU A 206 15.87 -18.19 20.39
N ALA A 207 17.16 -18.49 20.49
CA ALA A 207 17.66 -19.59 21.32
C ALA A 207 17.92 -19.01 22.70
N THR A 208 16.84 -18.80 23.45
CA THR A 208 16.94 -18.70 24.90
C THR A 208 16.17 -19.85 25.50
N THR A 209 16.88 -20.55 26.40
CA THR A 209 16.48 -21.72 27.15
C THR A 209 15.04 -21.62 27.66
N ALA A 210 14.27 -22.66 27.36
CA ALA A 210 12.88 -22.82 27.75
C ALA A 210 12.72 -22.80 29.28
N ASP A 211 12.25 -21.67 29.79
CA ASP A 211 11.36 -21.61 30.96
C ASP A 211 9.94 -21.40 30.42
N THR A 212 9.12 -22.45 30.45
CA THR A 212 7.78 -22.55 29.84
C THR A 212 6.70 -21.73 30.56
N SER A 213 7.08 -20.67 31.30
CA SER A 213 6.16 -19.84 32.07
C SER A 213 6.06 -18.40 31.61
N THR A 214 6.87 -17.98 30.63
CA THR A 214 6.87 -16.61 30.11
C THR A 214 6.49 -16.61 28.63
N PRO A 215 5.44 -15.88 28.22
CA PRO A 215 5.08 -15.77 26.80
C PRO A 215 6.24 -15.23 25.97
N THR A 216 6.32 -15.64 24.71
CA THR A 216 7.31 -15.11 23.77
C THR A 216 7.25 -13.57 23.73
N PRO A 217 8.34 -12.84 24.05
CA PRO A 217 8.32 -11.38 24.09
C PRO A 217 8.20 -10.81 22.68
N VAL A 218 7.21 -9.94 22.47
CA VAL A 218 6.93 -9.29 21.18
C VAL A 218 6.78 -7.78 21.42
N VAL A 219 7.57 -6.97 20.71
CA VAL A 219 7.63 -5.52 20.89
C VAL A 219 7.53 -4.82 19.54
N GLY A 220 6.55 -3.91 19.42
CA GLY A 220 6.38 -3.06 18.24
C GLY A 220 7.32 -1.85 18.25
N GLY A 221 7.38 -1.18 17.11
CA GLY A 221 8.14 0.06 16.90
C GLY A 221 7.25 1.19 16.38
N GLU A 222 7.78 1.99 15.47
CA GLU A 222 7.05 3.04 14.77
C GLU A 222 7.05 2.79 13.25
N GLN A 223 6.00 3.28 12.59
CA GLN A 223 5.84 3.24 11.15
C GLN A 223 5.70 4.68 10.65
N GLU A 224 6.67 5.14 9.84
CA GLU A 224 6.60 6.44 9.17
C GLU A 224 5.70 6.35 7.93
N ILE A 225 4.78 7.30 7.81
CA ILE A 225 3.90 7.51 6.66
C ILE A 225 4.30 8.82 6.01
N GLN A 226 4.62 8.77 4.71
CA GLN A 226 5.07 9.92 3.94
C GLN A 226 4.10 10.23 2.80
N ALA A 227 3.77 11.50 2.62
CA ALA A 227 2.98 12.00 1.50
C ALA A 227 3.73 13.11 0.76
N SER A 228 3.41 13.29 -0.52
CA SER A 228 3.96 14.39 -1.33
C SER A 228 2.85 15.11 -2.08
N VAL A 229 2.86 16.45 -2.03
CA VAL A 229 1.87 17.28 -2.71
C VAL A 229 2.59 18.25 -3.62
N THR A 230 2.28 18.21 -4.90
CA THR A 230 2.75 19.17 -5.89
C THR A 230 1.68 20.21 -6.13
N LEU A 231 2.02 21.48 -5.93
CA LEU A 231 1.14 22.62 -6.18
C LEU A 231 1.63 23.40 -7.39
N GLN A 232 0.69 23.82 -8.23
CA GLN A 232 0.89 24.83 -9.26
C GLN A 232 0.14 26.09 -8.82
N ILE A 233 0.88 27.18 -8.62
CA ILE A 233 0.37 28.43 -8.05
C ILE A 233 0.68 29.57 -9.01
N SER A 234 -0.35 30.31 -9.41
CA SER A 234 -0.24 31.49 -10.27
C SER A 234 0.30 32.71 -9.52
N PHE A 235 0.93 33.64 -10.24
CA PHE A 235 1.47 34.90 -9.72
C PHE A 235 1.65 35.97 -10.82
#